data_AF-A0A0V0ZPF1-F1
#
_entry.id   AF-A0A0V0ZPF1-F1
#
_cell.length_a   1.000
_cell.length_b   1.000
_cell.length_c   1.000
_cell.angle_alpha   90.00
_cell.angle_beta   90.00
_cell.angle_gamma   90.00
#
_symmetry.space_group_name_H-M   'P 1'
#
loop_
_entity.id
_entity.type
_entity.pdbx_description
1 polymer ?
#
loop_
_entity_poly.entity_id
_entity_poly.type
_entity_poly.pdbx_seq_one_letter_code
_entity_poly.pdbx_strand_id
1 'polypeptide(L)'
;MIKDGYINIVNELRKINFLFKRILLYDAVCAKLDQIYNKRWSYLLIDFLVGLSLFLMMRNATFVNRFAENCEIYIMLIQRLIEWLMGAPGGLKLNKPLNTALGSFFIYHITLWRRYLYILRPLIHFTALSFNYASLFGISISLAVLYDSISLFTVHVFCFYVYAGR
;
A
#
# COMPACT_ATOMS: atom_id res chain seq x y z
N MET A 1 -20.57 8.50 74.82
CA MET A 1 -19.11 8.38 74.93
C MET A 1 -18.53 7.15 74.24
N ILE A 2 -18.91 5.90 74.60
CA ILE A 2 -18.34 4.70 73.94
C ILE A 2 -18.88 4.49 72.50
N LYS A 3 -20.18 4.76 72.26
CA LYS A 3 -20.80 4.67 70.93
C LYS A 3 -20.20 5.64 69.92
N ASP A 4 -19.91 6.87 70.36
CA ASP A 4 -19.38 7.94 69.49
C ASP A 4 -17.94 7.63 69.04
N GLY A 5 -17.13 7.03 69.92
CA GLY A 5 -15.78 6.57 69.60
C GLY A 5 -15.78 5.42 68.58
N TYR A 6 -16.69 4.45 68.72
CA TYR A 6 -16.80 3.33 67.77
C TYR A 6 -17.23 3.79 66.37
N ILE A 7 -18.18 4.72 66.28
CA ILE A 7 -18.63 5.29 64.99
C ILE A 7 -17.48 6.04 64.30
N ASN A 8 -16.65 6.76 65.07
CA ASN A 8 -15.50 7.48 64.51
C ASN A 8 -14.44 6.51 63.93
N ILE A 9 -14.15 5.42 64.65
CA ILE A 9 -13.21 4.38 64.19
C ILE A 9 -13.72 3.70 62.91
N VAL A 10 -15.01 3.38 62.82
CA VAL A 10 -15.61 2.78 61.61
C VAL A 10 -15.54 3.72 60.41
N ASN A 11 -15.71 5.03 60.61
CA ASN A 11 -15.60 6.02 59.53
C ASN A 11 -14.15 6.18 59.04
N GLU A 12 -13.17 6.15 59.94
CA GLU A 12 -11.75 6.19 59.56
C GLU A 12 -11.31 4.91 58.83
N LEU A 13 -11.75 3.73 59.28
CA LEU A 13 -11.54 2.47 58.55
C LEU A 13 -12.18 2.50 57.15
N ARG A 14 -13.35 3.12 57.00
CA ARG A 14 -14.01 3.30 55.70
C ARG A 14 -13.22 4.23 54.78
N LYS A 15 -12.66 5.34 55.30
CA LYS A 15 -11.76 6.23 54.54
C LYS A 15 -10.50 5.50 54.11
N ILE A 16 -9.87 4.74 54.99
CA ILE A 16 -8.64 3.98 54.68
C ILE A 16 -8.92 2.96 53.57
N ASN A 17 -10.01 2.19 53.67
CA ASN A 17 -10.39 1.22 52.64
C ASN A 17 -10.72 1.90 51.30
N PHE A 18 -11.37 3.07 51.34
CA PHE A 18 -11.63 3.88 50.15
C PHE A 18 -10.33 4.36 49.47
N LEU A 19 -9.36 4.84 50.24
CA LEU A 19 -8.05 5.25 49.72
C LEU A 19 -7.27 4.05 49.16
N PHE A 20 -7.30 2.91 49.85
CA PHE A 20 -6.63 1.69 49.41
C PHE A 20 -7.20 1.18 48.07
N LYS A 21 -8.53 1.20 47.90
CA LYS A 21 -9.16 0.87 46.62
C LYS A 21 -8.75 1.80 45.48
N ARG A 22 -8.56 3.11 45.75
CA ARG A 22 -8.09 4.06 44.72
C ARG A 22 -6.63 3.80 44.32
N ILE A 23 -5.78 3.42 45.27
CA ILE A 23 -4.38 3.04 45.00
C ILE A 23 -4.33 1.76 44.15
N LEU A 24 -5.09 0.73 44.53
CA LEU A 24 -5.19 -0.51 43.74
C LEU A 24 -5.77 -0.27 42.34
N LEU A 25 -6.76 0.62 42.21
CA LEU A 25 -7.31 1.01 40.92
C LEU A 25 -6.25 1.72 40.06
N TYR A 26 -5.46 2.61 40.66
CA TYR A 26 -4.39 3.33 39.99
C TYR A 26 -3.33 2.35 39.45
N ASP A 27 -2.86 1.43 40.28
CA ASP A 27 -1.87 0.41 39.87
C ASP A 27 -2.41 -0.49 38.77
N ALA A 28 -3.69 -0.91 38.86
CA ALA A 28 -4.32 -1.71 37.82
C ALA A 28 -4.47 -0.96 36.48
N VAL A 29 -4.74 0.35 36.52
CA VAL A 29 -4.80 1.20 35.34
C VAL A 29 -3.41 1.40 34.73
N CYS A 30 -2.39 1.69 35.55
CA CYS A 30 -1.00 1.80 35.11
C CYS A 30 -0.51 0.50 34.45
N ALA A 31 -0.78 -0.66 35.05
CA ALA A 31 -0.41 -1.95 34.49
C ALA A 31 -1.09 -2.22 33.13
N LYS A 32 -2.37 -1.85 32.98
CA LYS A 32 -3.07 -1.96 31.68
C LYS A 32 -2.51 -0.99 30.64
N LEU A 33 -2.16 0.24 31.03
CA LEU A 33 -1.57 1.22 30.12
C LEU A 33 -0.19 0.76 29.64
N ASP A 34 0.65 0.24 30.54
CA ASP A 34 1.96 -0.34 30.19
C ASP A 34 1.80 -1.57 29.27
N GLN A 35 0.80 -2.41 29.51
CA GLN A 35 0.50 -3.55 28.64
C GLN A 35 0.11 -3.08 27.22
N ILE A 36 -0.76 -2.07 27.10
CA ILE A 36 -1.17 -1.50 25.81
C ILE A 36 0.01 -0.83 25.11
N TYR A 37 0.82 -0.08 25.85
CA TYR A 37 2.01 0.58 25.36
C TYR A 37 2.99 -0.45 24.81
N ASN A 38 3.39 -1.46 25.60
CA ASN A 38 4.33 -2.50 25.19
C ASN A 38 3.86 -3.28 23.95
N LYS A 39 2.57 -3.62 23.87
CA LYS A 39 2.03 -4.23 22.66
C LYS A 39 2.17 -3.31 21.45
N ARG A 40 1.85 -2.03 21.57
CA ARG A 40 1.93 -1.07 20.45
C ARG A 40 3.37 -0.88 19.94
N TRP A 41 4.35 -0.78 20.84
CA TRP A 41 5.77 -0.69 20.45
C TRP A 41 6.27 -1.95 19.76
N SER A 42 5.81 -3.13 20.19
CA SER A 42 6.20 -4.38 19.52
C SER A 42 5.77 -4.40 18.04
N TYR A 43 4.55 -3.92 17.73
CA TYR A 43 4.09 -3.81 16.33
C TYR A 43 4.88 -2.77 15.53
N LEU A 44 5.17 -1.60 16.13
CA LEU A 44 5.98 -0.56 15.48
C LEU A 44 7.40 -1.02 15.20
N LEU A 45 8.02 -1.78 16.11
CA LEU A 45 9.34 -2.38 15.90
C LEU A 45 9.30 -3.39 14.75
N ILE A 46 8.27 -4.24 14.67
CA ILE A 46 8.12 -5.19 13.56
C ILE A 46 7.95 -4.42 12.23
N ASP A 47 7.11 -3.38 12.20
CA ASP A 47 6.91 -2.54 11.01
C ASP A 47 8.22 -1.91 10.51
N PHE A 48 9.02 -1.38 11.45
CA PHE A 48 10.34 -0.82 11.17
C PHE A 48 11.34 -1.88 10.68
N LEU A 49 11.41 -3.04 11.33
CA LEU A 49 12.32 -4.13 10.96
C LEU A 49 12.00 -4.69 9.57
N VAL A 50 10.72 -4.88 9.25
CA VAL A 50 10.28 -5.32 7.92
C VAL A 50 10.60 -4.25 6.87
N GLY A 51 10.35 -2.97 7.16
CA GLY A 51 10.73 -1.87 6.29
C GLY A 51 12.24 -1.82 6.01
N LEU A 52 13.07 -1.97 7.05
CA LEU A 52 14.52 -1.99 6.92
C LEU A 52 15.00 -3.19 6.10
N SER A 53 14.41 -4.37 6.29
CA SER A 53 14.70 -5.56 5.47
C SER A 53 14.44 -5.30 3.99
N LEU A 54 13.31 -4.67 3.66
CA LEU A 54 12.96 -4.30 2.28
C LEU A 54 13.91 -3.25 1.70
N PHE A 55 14.29 -2.24 2.47
CA PHE A 55 15.27 -1.24 2.06
C PHE A 55 16.60 -1.89 1.64
N LEU A 56 17.10 -2.84 2.44
CA LEU A 56 18.33 -3.57 2.15
C LEU A 56 18.19 -4.45 0.90
N MET A 57 17.05 -5.12 0.72
CA MET A 57 16.77 -5.94 -0.47
C MET A 57 16.75 -5.09 -1.75
N MET A 58 16.13 -3.91 -1.69
CA MET A 58 15.95 -3.01 -2.83
C MET A 58 17.17 -2.11 -3.10
N ARG A 59 18.23 -2.18 -2.28
CA ARG A 59 19.44 -1.36 -2.41
C ARG A 59 20.12 -1.48 -3.78
N ASN A 60 20.04 -2.66 -4.39
CA ASN A 60 20.64 -2.93 -5.69
C ASN A 60 19.63 -2.63 -6.81
N ALA A 61 19.34 -1.33 -7.03
CA ALA A 61 18.27 -0.70 -7.82
C ALA A 61 18.08 -1.11 -9.31
N THR A 62 18.46 -2.33 -9.66
CA THR A 62 18.21 -3.03 -10.92
C THR A 62 16.72 -3.28 -11.22
N PHE A 63 15.85 -3.21 -10.21
CA PHE A 63 14.41 -3.50 -10.36
C PHE A 63 13.74 -2.60 -11.41
N VAL A 64 14.02 -1.30 -11.41
CA VAL A 64 13.39 -0.35 -12.34
C VAL A 64 13.79 -0.64 -13.79
N ASN A 65 15.06 -0.94 -14.02
CA ASN A 65 15.55 -1.27 -15.36
C ASN A 65 14.96 -2.60 -15.85
N ARG A 66 14.94 -3.61 -14.97
CA ARG A 66 14.35 -4.91 -15.28
C ARG A 66 12.83 -4.82 -15.53
N PHE A 67 12.14 -3.96 -14.79
CA PHE A 67 10.73 -3.67 -15.01
C PHE A 67 10.50 -3.03 -16.39
N ALA A 68 11.30 -2.04 -16.77
CA ALA A 68 11.20 -1.40 -18.08
C ALA A 68 11.46 -2.40 -19.23
N GLU A 69 12.48 -3.25 -19.12
CA GLU A 69 12.78 -4.31 -20.09
C GLU A 69 11.61 -5.30 -20.22
N ASN A 70 11.07 -5.74 -19.10
CA ASN A 70 9.92 -6.64 -19.08
C ASN A 70 8.69 -6.00 -19.75
N CYS A 71 8.41 -4.73 -19.46
CA CYS A 71 7.31 -3.99 -20.10
C CYS A 71 7.44 -3.96 -21.63
N GLU A 72 8.63 -3.69 -22.16
CA GLU A 72 8.87 -3.70 -23.61
C GLU A 72 8.63 -5.08 -24.22
N ILE A 73 9.08 -6.15 -23.56
CA ILE A 73 8.82 -7.54 -24.01
C ILE A 73 7.31 -7.82 -24.07
N TYR A 74 6.56 -7.46 -23.03
CA TYR A 74 5.11 -7.66 -23.00
C TYR A 74 4.38 -6.85 -24.07
N ILE A 75 4.79 -5.61 -24.33
CA ILE A 75 4.24 -4.77 -25.39
C ILE A 75 4.43 -5.46 -26.76
N MET A 76 5.64 -5.95 -27.04
CA MET A 76 5.93 -6.65 -28.30
C MET A 76 5.10 -7.93 -28.46
N LEU A 77 4.96 -8.72 -27.37
CA LEU A 77 4.16 -9.95 -27.39
C LEU A 77 2.68 -9.67 -27.70
N ILE A 78 2.10 -8.64 -27.08
CA ILE A 78 0.70 -8.26 -27.30
C ILE A 78 0.50 -7.74 -28.72
N GLN A 79 1.40 -6.90 -29.24
CA GLN A 79 1.33 -6.42 -30.62
C GLN A 79 1.36 -7.58 -31.61
N ARG A 80 2.30 -8.51 -31.45
CA ARG A 80 2.38 -9.71 -32.29
C ARG A 80 1.13 -10.58 -32.20
N LEU A 81 0.54 -10.71 -31.01
CA LEU A 81 -0.71 -11.46 -30.82
C LEU A 81 -1.88 -10.80 -31.57
N ILE A 82 -1.98 -9.48 -31.56
CA ILE A 82 -3.04 -8.75 -32.27
C ILE A 82 -2.84 -8.84 -33.78
N GLU A 83 -1.62 -8.66 -34.27
CA GLU A 83 -1.28 -8.81 -35.68
C GLU A 83 -1.57 -10.24 -36.17
N TRP A 84 -1.22 -11.24 -35.35
CA TRP A 84 -1.59 -12.63 -35.60
C TRP A 84 -3.10 -12.75 -35.71
N LEU A 85 -3.87 -12.24 -34.72
CA LEU A 85 -5.33 -12.29 -34.69
C LEU A 85 -5.97 -11.64 -35.93
N MET A 86 -5.41 -10.54 -36.45
CA MET A 86 -5.86 -9.88 -37.68
C MET A 86 -5.73 -10.78 -38.93
N GLY A 87 -4.74 -11.67 -38.95
CA GLY A 87 -4.43 -12.60 -40.06
C GLY A 87 -5.33 -13.83 -40.18
N ALA A 88 -6.41 -13.92 -39.39
CA ALA A 88 -7.33 -15.06 -39.28
C ALA A 88 -6.72 -16.36 -38.71
N PRO A 89 -6.30 -16.40 -37.44
CA PRO A 89 -5.76 -17.59 -36.85
C PRO A 89 -6.72 -18.24 -35.83
N GLY A 90 -6.74 -19.57 -35.79
CA GLY A 90 -7.63 -20.33 -34.90
C GLY A 90 -9.06 -20.54 -35.40
N GLY A 91 -9.35 -20.24 -36.67
CA GLY A 91 -10.67 -20.52 -37.26
C GLY A 91 -11.82 -19.65 -36.75
N LEU A 92 -11.53 -18.56 -36.02
CA LEU A 92 -12.53 -17.56 -35.67
C LEU A 92 -13.09 -16.91 -36.94
N LYS A 93 -14.37 -17.16 -37.22
CA LYS A 93 -15.12 -16.59 -38.35
C LYS A 93 -15.53 -15.15 -38.04
N LEU A 94 -14.55 -14.27 -37.78
CA LEU A 94 -14.79 -12.84 -37.70
C LEU A 94 -14.83 -12.21 -39.10
N ASN A 95 -15.68 -11.19 -39.24
CA ASN A 95 -15.73 -10.37 -40.44
C ASN A 95 -14.36 -9.67 -40.63
N LYS A 96 -13.67 -9.92 -41.76
CA LYS A 96 -12.34 -9.36 -42.05
C LYS A 96 -12.23 -7.85 -41.76
N PRO A 97 -13.13 -6.98 -42.26
CA PRO A 97 -13.13 -5.55 -41.93
C PRO A 97 -13.25 -5.24 -40.43
N LEU A 98 -14.05 -6.00 -39.67
CA LEU A 98 -14.20 -5.79 -38.23
C LEU A 98 -12.91 -6.14 -37.48
N ASN A 99 -12.29 -7.28 -37.82
CA ASN A 99 -11.05 -7.73 -37.20
C ASN A 99 -9.89 -6.76 -37.49
N THR A 100 -9.80 -6.25 -38.74
CA THR A 100 -8.80 -5.25 -39.10
C THR A 100 -9.04 -3.93 -38.36
N ALA A 101 -10.29 -3.44 -38.29
CA ALA A 101 -10.61 -2.20 -37.57
C ALA A 101 -10.29 -2.30 -36.07
N LEU A 102 -10.66 -3.41 -35.43
CA LEU A 102 -10.46 -3.66 -34.00
C LEU A 102 -8.97 -3.91 -33.67
N GLY A 103 -8.24 -4.59 -34.55
CA GLY A 103 -6.79 -4.75 -34.44
C GLY A 103 -6.04 -3.42 -34.56
N SER A 104 -6.37 -2.59 -35.55
CA SER A 104 -5.80 -1.24 -35.68
C SER A 104 -6.11 -0.36 -34.46
N PHE A 105 -7.33 -0.46 -33.92
CA PHE A 105 -7.72 0.26 -32.70
C PHE A 105 -6.87 -0.15 -31.50
N PHE A 106 -6.67 -1.44 -31.23
CA PHE A 106 -5.86 -1.90 -30.10
C PHE A 106 -4.36 -1.63 -30.28
N ILE A 107 -3.82 -1.80 -31.49
CA ILE A 107 -2.41 -1.47 -31.77
C ILE A 107 -2.15 0.02 -31.55
N TYR A 108 -3.08 0.88 -31.96
CA TYR A 108 -2.99 2.32 -31.70
C TYR A 108 -2.95 2.61 -30.19
N HIS A 109 -3.83 1.99 -29.40
CA HIS A 109 -3.86 2.15 -27.94
C HIS A 109 -2.56 1.70 -27.28
N ILE A 110 -2.02 0.54 -27.66
CA ILE A 110 -0.75 0.03 -27.12
C ILE A 110 0.40 0.97 -27.47
N THR A 111 0.43 1.50 -28.69
CA THR A 111 1.47 2.44 -29.12
C THR A 111 1.42 3.75 -28.33
N LEU A 112 0.21 4.25 -28.03
CA LEU A 112 0.00 5.43 -27.21
C LEU A 112 0.46 5.19 -25.77
N TRP A 113 0.09 4.04 -25.20
CA TRP A 113 0.56 3.60 -23.88
C TRP A 113 2.08 3.48 -23.80
N ARG A 114 2.73 2.90 -24.82
CA ARG A 114 4.19 2.82 -24.87
C ARG A 114 4.83 4.21 -24.82
N ARG A 115 4.33 5.17 -25.62
CA ARG A 115 4.82 6.56 -25.60
C ARG A 115 4.62 7.21 -24.23
N TYR A 116 3.47 6.97 -23.59
CA TYR A 116 3.17 7.48 -22.26
C TYR A 116 4.14 6.92 -21.21
N LEU A 117 4.43 5.62 -21.23
CA LEU A 117 5.42 4.99 -20.33
C LEU A 117 6.82 5.58 -20.52
N TYR A 118 7.24 5.91 -21.75
CA TYR A 118 8.51 6.59 -22.00
C TYR A 118 8.58 7.97 -21.33
N ILE A 119 7.51 8.75 -21.40
CA ILE A 119 7.42 10.06 -20.75
C ILE A 119 7.40 9.91 -19.22
N LEU A 120 6.73 8.88 -18.71
CA LEU A 120 6.66 8.57 -17.27
C LEU A 120 7.91 7.90 -16.72
N ARG A 121 8.82 7.39 -17.54
CA ARG A 121 10.05 6.70 -17.10
C ARG A 121 10.85 7.45 -16.01
N PRO A 122 11.14 8.76 -16.12
CA PRO A 122 11.79 9.50 -15.02
C PRO A 122 10.93 9.54 -13.75
N LEU A 123 9.60 9.64 -13.88
CA LEU A 123 8.69 9.61 -12.75
C LEU A 123 8.71 8.26 -12.05
N ILE A 124 8.70 7.15 -12.81
CA ILE A 124 8.81 5.78 -12.26
C ILE A 124 10.12 5.61 -11.47
N HIS A 125 11.22 6.14 -11.99
CA HIS A 125 12.50 6.11 -11.30
C HIS A 125 12.46 6.92 -9.99
N PHE A 126 11.86 8.12 -10.03
CA PHE A 126 11.67 8.96 -8.84
C PHE A 126 10.79 8.28 -7.79
N THR A 127 9.64 7.73 -8.18
CA THR A 127 8.74 7.02 -7.25
C THR A 127 9.39 5.78 -6.66
N ALA A 128 10.20 5.05 -7.43
CA ALA A 128 10.94 3.89 -6.92
C ALA A 128 12.01 4.30 -5.90
N LEU A 129 12.69 5.44 -6.12
CA LEU A 129 13.64 5.99 -5.18
C LEU A 129 12.94 6.46 -3.90
N SER A 130 11.83 7.19 -4.02
CA SER A 130 11.00 7.61 -2.88
C SER A 130 10.48 6.42 -2.09
N PHE A 131 10.02 5.36 -2.75
CA PHE A 131 9.59 4.11 -2.11
C PHE A 131 10.74 3.43 -1.35
N ASN A 132 11.94 3.41 -1.93
CA ASN A 132 13.12 2.87 -1.27
C ASN A 132 13.43 3.65 0.02
N TYR A 133 13.54 4.99 -0.05
CA TYR A 133 13.79 5.81 1.13
C TYR A 133 12.66 5.76 2.17
N ALA A 134 11.39 5.68 1.74
CA ALA A 134 10.25 5.51 2.63
C ALA A 134 10.35 4.23 3.48
N SER A 135 10.97 3.18 2.95
CA SER A 135 11.15 1.90 3.63
C SER A 135 12.06 1.96 4.85
N LEU A 136 12.90 3.00 4.96
CA LEU A 136 13.67 3.26 6.18
C LEU A 136 12.80 3.62 7.39
N PHE A 137 11.61 4.19 7.16
CA PHE A 137 10.71 4.61 8.24
C PHE A 137 9.69 3.53 8.62
N GLY A 138 9.62 2.43 7.87
CA GLY A 138 8.71 1.30 8.12
C GLY A 138 7.95 0.86 6.87
N ILE A 139 7.43 -0.39 6.88
CA ILE A 139 6.70 -0.95 5.74
C ILE A 139 5.38 -0.21 5.48
N SER A 140 4.70 0.26 6.52
CA SER A 140 3.41 0.97 6.38
C SER A 140 3.54 2.22 5.50
N ILE A 141 4.62 2.99 5.65
CA ILE A 141 4.86 4.21 4.87
C ILE A 141 5.22 3.84 3.42
N SER A 142 6.04 2.81 3.22
CA SER A 142 6.33 2.30 1.87
C SER A 142 5.07 1.89 1.12
N LEU A 143 4.14 1.19 1.79
CA LEU A 143 2.88 0.77 1.20
C LEU A 143 2.01 1.97 0.83
N ALA A 144 1.98 3.02 1.66
CA ALA A 144 1.27 4.26 1.32
C ALA A 144 1.86 4.92 0.06
N VAL A 145 3.19 5.06 -0.02
CA VAL A 145 3.86 5.60 -1.22
C VAL A 145 3.60 4.75 -2.47
N LEU A 146 3.59 3.42 -2.31
CA LEU A 146 3.27 2.50 -3.40
C LEU A 146 1.83 2.68 -3.88
N TYR A 147 0.88 2.80 -2.94
CA TYR A 147 -0.52 3.04 -3.24
C TYR A 147 -0.72 4.35 -4.02
N ASP A 148 -0.11 5.44 -3.56
CA ASP A 148 -0.16 6.73 -4.25
C ASP A 148 0.48 6.67 -5.64
N SER A 149 1.59 5.95 -5.78
CA SER A 149 2.25 5.75 -7.08
C SER A 149 1.36 4.98 -8.06
N ILE A 150 0.72 3.90 -7.61
CA ILE A 150 -0.23 3.13 -8.42
C ILE A 150 -1.41 4.02 -8.85
N SER A 151 -1.97 4.80 -7.92
CA SER A 151 -3.05 5.75 -8.22
C SER A 151 -2.63 6.72 -9.34
N LEU A 152 -1.47 7.35 -9.22
CA LEU A 152 -0.92 8.25 -10.23
C LEU A 152 -0.75 7.56 -11.59
N PHE A 153 -0.22 6.33 -11.59
CA PHE A 153 -0.08 5.57 -12.83
C PHE A 153 -1.43 5.19 -13.44
N THR A 154 -2.51 5.04 -12.68
CA THR A 154 -3.83 4.70 -13.23
C THR A 154 -4.63 5.90 -13.77
N VAL A 155 -4.19 7.14 -13.54
CA VAL A 155 -4.92 8.36 -13.95
C VAL A 155 -5.23 8.38 -15.44
N HIS A 156 -4.29 8.00 -16.29
CA HIS A 156 -4.51 8.02 -17.74
C HIS A 156 -5.62 7.03 -18.18
N VAL A 157 -5.75 5.88 -17.52
CA VAL A 157 -6.85 4.92 -17.75
C VAL A 157 -8.19 5.53 -17.35
N PHE A 158 -8.22 6.23 -16.21
CA PHE A 158 -9.42 6.95 -15.77
C PHE A 158 -9.82 8.05 -16.76
N CYS A 159 -8.85 8.81 -17.29
CA CYS A 159 -9.11 9.81 -18.34
C CYS A 159 -9.73 9.18 -19.59
N PHE A 160 -9.21 8.02 -20.04
CA PHE A 160 -9.79 7.29 -21.17
C PHE A 160 -11.20 6.79 -20.87
N TYR A 161 -11.44 6.25 -19.69
CA TYR A 161 -12.77 5.80 -19.27
C TYR A 161 -13.80 6.94 -19.32
N VAL A 162 -13.44 8.11 -18.78
CA VAL A 162 -14.30 9.31 -18.82
C VAL A 162 -14.51 9.83 -20.24
N TYR A 163 -13.48 9.77 -21.09
CA TYR A 163 -13.59 10.17 -22.49
C TYR A 163 -14.48 9.23 -23.31
N ALA A 164 -14.35 7.91 -23.12
CA ALA A 164 -15.14 6.90 -23.83
C ALA A 164 -16.60 6.85 -23.37
N GLY A 165 -16.90 7.35 -22.16
CA GLY A 165 -18.25 7.45 -21.62
C GLY A 165 -19.00 8.74 -22.00
N ARG A 166 -18.37 9.66 -22.73
CA ARG A 166 -19.01 10.84 -23.34
C ARG A 166 -19.21 10.62 -24.83
#